data_AF-A0A6L5WG13-F1
#
_entry.id   AF-A0A6L5WG13-F1
#
_cell.length_a   1.000
_cell.length_b   1.000
_cell.length_c   1.000
_cell.angle_alpha   90.00
_cell.angle_beta   90.00
_cell.angle_gamma   90.00
#
_symmetry.space_group_name_H-M   'P 1'
#
loop_
_entity.id
_entity.type
_entity.pdbx_description
1 polymer ?
#
loop_
_entity_poly.entity_id
_entity_poly.type
_entity_poly.pdbx_seq_one_letter_code
_entity_poly.pdbx_strand_id
1 'polypeptide(L)'
;MSKKFQKKILSFTTTMRNPLRIPEFLQILKPFENQILNSENIIKIVKNVINSKLYYPHNFMKEFKEFDKIYKSEGKFSKEQLDFIIKNSIQKHKEAGFEAGWESRFDTWYKFIMELGFCYYQKNQKLEISKPGHMLINSIQENKIDEDIVSNIFLNAFSKYQVGNPFKKNANLTTPFVLLLKVLEKLHKFNKKSTGIHRSEISILLCYPNNNVNELFQFIINLRNEILKISKVNFGYSDEFIYEKCLNLLDSNNEKRFKISQITSEAVDEYIRKMRITGLISLRGNGGFLDFNYNEKEKIDYILSREIPQNKDFLDDSDKQKYKFYKHMSKIDEFLLSKKSINFDDNMKTKTLEKFANLYEKNFIEKELLITCRKNKNSKDIVLKLIDKPLRFEFLISIFLKQNFKDTEILPNYVCDDEGIPIHFASGGKADIIAHDEKTKSFVEVSLMTGRIQVANEMIPIERHLLENIKNSKNNKDKFSIFVAPNIHNDAYKYAEFSYFKNKTIISCYSINEFINKSNSSNEILNLKITFNEIG
;
A
#
# COMPACT_ATOMS: atom_id res chain seq x y z
N MET A 1 -33.82 -14.49 10.84
CA MET A 1 -34.15 -13.67 9.65
C MET A 1 -32.90 -13.52 8.78
N SER A 2 -32.94 -13.99 7.53
CA SER A 2 -31.88 -13.68 6.55
C SER A 2 -31.76 -12.17 6.40
N LYS A 3 -30.53 -11.62 6.45
CA LYS A 3 -30.32 -10.18 6.18
C LYS A 3 -30.87 -9.85 4.79
N LYS A 4 -31.84 -8.93 4.70
CA LYS A 4 -32.38 -8.44 3.43
C LYS A 4 -31.25 -7.93 2.52
N PHE A 5 -31.34 -8.25 1.24
CA PHE A 5 -30.50 -7.66 0.19
C PHE A 5 -30.81 -6.16 0.13
N GLN A 6 -29.82 -5.31 0.40
CA GLN A 6 -29.99 -3.86 0.55
C GLN A 6 -28.86 -3.14 -0.18
N LYS A 7 -29.16 -1.96 -0.71
CA LYS A 7 -28.15 -1.05 -1.27
C LYS A 7 -27.18 -0.64 -0.15
N LYS A 8 -25.89 -0.74 -0.43
CA LYS A 8 -24.81 -0.37 0.47
C LYS A 8 -23.68 0.24 -0.35
N ILE A 9 -23.00 1.21 0.23
CA ILE A 9 -21.71 1.66 -0.28
C ILE A 9 -20.75 0.47 -0.40
N LEU A 10 -19.97 0.45 -1.48
CA LEU A 10 -18.83 -0.44 -1.60
C LEU A 10 -17.77 -0.08 -0.55
N SER A 11 -17.52 -1.01 0.34
CA SER A 11 -16.31 -1.05 1.16
C SER A 11 -15.74 -2.46 1.08
N PHE A 12 -14.43 -2.57 1.00
CA PHE A 12 -13.76 -3.87 0.90
C PHE A 12 -13.48 -4.44 2.30
N THR A 13 -12.53 -3.84 3.02
CA THR A 13 -12.16 -4.06 4.43
C THR A 13 -11.20 -2.98 4.95
N THR A 14 -11.59 -2.29 6.02
CA THR A 14 -10.70 -1.38 6.76
C THR A 14 -9.67 -2.11 7.62
N THR A 15 -9.81 -3.42 7.79
CA THR A 15 -8.83 -4.25 8.54
C THR A 15 -7.58 -4.52 7.70
N MET A 16 -7.75 -4.67 6.38
CA MET A 16 -6.67 -4.83 5.41
C MET A 16 -6.71 -3.68 4.39
N ARG A 17 -6.46 -2.45 4.87
CA ARG A 17 -6.38 -1.27 3.99
C ARG A 17 -5.18 -1.31 3.07
N ASN A 18 -4.01 -1.68 3.60
CA ASN A 18 -2.80 -1.89 2.80
C ASN A 18 -2.80 -3.33 2.27
N PRO A 19 -2.96 -3.55 0.96
CA PRO A 19 -3.03 -4.88 0.40
C PRO A 19 -1.67 -5.60 0.37
N LEU A 20 -0.54 -4.87 0.47
CA LEU A 20 0.81 -5.45 0.57
C LEU A 20 1.01 -6.33 1.82
N ARG A 21 0.09 -6.28 2.79
CA ARG A 21 0.12 -7.14 3.98
C ARG A 21 -0.43 -8.55 3.70
N ILE A 22 -1.20 -8.73 2.63
CA ILE A 22 -1.89 -10.00 2.32
C ILE A 22 -0.91 -11.18 2.12
N PRO A 23 0.23 -11.03 1.42
CA PRO A 23 1.28 -12.06 1.37
C PRO A 23 1.63 -12.65 2.75
N GLU A 24 1.89 -11.81 3.75
CA GLU A 24 2.30 -12.26 5.08
C GLU A 24 1.18 -13.02 5.81
N PHE A 25 -0.08 -12.59 5.64
CA PHE A 25 -1.23 -13.35 6.15
C PHE A 25 -1.35 -14.72 5.47
N LEU A 26 -1.17 -14.80 4.15
CA LEU A 26 -1.18 -16.08 3.42
C LEU A 26 -0.03 -17.00 3.84
N GLN A 27 1.17 -16.44 4.09
CA GLN A 27 2.33 -17.17 4.59
C GLN A 27 2.04 -17.84 5.94
N ILE A 28 1.22 -17.21 6.80
CA ILE A 28 0.76 -17.81 8.07
C ILE A 28 -0.20 -18.98 7.85
N LEU A 29 -1.02 -18.94 6.79
CA LEU A 29 -1.92 -20.04 6.45
C LEU A 29 -1.22 -21.24 5.83
N LYS A 30 -0.09 -21.03 5.14
CA LYS A 30 0.63 -22.07 4.39
C LYS A 30 0.85 -23.38 5.16
N PRO A 31 1.28 -23.39 6.44
CA PRO A 31 1.45 -24.63 7.19
C PRO A 31 0.15 -25.39 7.47
N PHE A 32 -1.00 -24.73 7.36
CA PHE A 32 -2.34 -25.29 7.59
C PHE A 32 -3.07 -25.67 6.29
N GLU A 33 -2.43 -25.51 5.14
CA GLU A 33 -3.00 -25.91 3.85
C GLU A 33 -3.34 -27.41 3.86
N ASN A 34 -4.50 -27.75 3.31
CA ASN A 34 -5.11 -29.09 3.30
C ASN A 34 -5.48 -29.67 4.67
N GLN A 35 -5.23 -28.96 5.78
CA GLN A 35 -5.70 -29.35 7.11
C GLN A 35 -7.14 -28.93 7.35
N ILE A 36 -7.83 -29.64 8.25
CA ILE A 36 -9.19 -29.30 8.68
C ILE A 36 -9.15 -28.02 9.52
N LEU A 37 -9.94 -27.02 9.14
CA LEU A 37 -10.08 -25.77 9.87
C LEU A 37 -11.06 -25.91 11.04
N ASN A 38 -10.61 -26.58 12.10
CA ASN A 38 -11.31 -26.65 13.38
C ASN A 38 -10.90 -25.49 14.31
N SER A 39 -11.58 -25.35 15.44
CA SER A 39 -11.32 -24.29 16.44
C SER A 39 -9.87 -24.26 16.92
N GLU A 40 -9.25 -25.42 17.14
CA GLU A 40 -7.86 -25.52 17.60
C GLU A 40 -6.89 -24.93 16.57
N ASN A 41 -7.03 -25.32 15.30
CA ASN A 41 -6.20 -24.81 14.21
C ASN A 41 -6.42 -23.32 13.97
N ILE A 42 -7.66 -22.82 14.09
CA ILE A 42 -7.93 -21.38 14.03
C ILE A 42 -7.17 -20.63 15.13
N ILE A 43 -7.18 -21.13 16.37
CA ILE A 43 -6.44 -20.48 17.47
C ILE A 43 -4.92 -20.53 17.24
N LYS A 44 -4.37 -21.61 16.68
CA LYS A 44 -2.95 -21.65 16.28
C LYS A 44 -2.63 -20.58 15.23
N ILE A 45 -3.49 -20.42 14.22
CA ILE A 45 -3.34 -19.36 13.21
C ILE A 45 -3.38 -17.99 13.85
N VAL A 46 -4.35 -17.72 14.75
CA VAL A 46 -4.48 -16.44 15.45
C VAL A 46 -3.21 -16.11 16.24
N LYS A 47 -2.65 -17.08 16.97
CA LYS A 47 -1.38 -16.91 17.69
C LYS A 47 -0.24 -16.56 16.73
N ASN A 48 -0.16 -17.21 15.57
CA ASN A 48 0.86 -16.91 14.57
C ASN A 48 0.70 -15.49 13.98
N VAL A 49 -0.54 -15.01 13.77
CA VAL A 49 -0.82 -13.63 13.32
C VAL A 49 -0.32 -12.61 14.35
N ILE A 50 -0.57 -12.86 15.63
CA ILE A 50 -0.11 -11.97 16.73
C ILE A 50 1.42 -12.02 16.86
N ASN A 51 2.01 -13.22 16.84
CA ASN A 51 3.45 -13.38 16.98
C ASN A 51 4.24 -12.77 15.81
N SER A 52 3.65 -12.79 14.62
CA SER A 52 4.18 -12.13 13.41
C SER A 52 3.88 -10.63 13.38
N LYS A 53 3.28 -10.06 14.42
CA LYS A 53 2.96 -8.62 14.55
C LYS A 53 2.06 -8.08 13.42
N LEU A 54 1.25 -8.96 12.83
CA LEU A 54 0.24 -8.59 11.84
C LEU A 54 -1.08 -8.14 12.49
N TYR A 55 -1.26 -8.41 13.79
CA TYR A 55 -2.39 -7.88 14.54
C TYR A 55 -1.94 -7.36 15.89
N TYR A 56 -2.31 -6.12 16.20
CA TYR A 56 -2.08 -5.46 17.48
C TYR A 56 -3.39 -5.44 18.30
N PRO A 57 -3.51 -6.27 19.36
CA PRO A 57 -4.67 -6.29 20.23
C PRO A 57 -4.70 -5.03 21.12
N HIS A 58 -5.26 -3.93 20.60
CA HIS A 58 -5.04 -2.58 21.17
C HIS A 58 -5.38 -2.44 22.65
N ASN A 59 -6.56 -2.90 23.08
CA ASN A 59 -6.99 -2.77 24.47
C ASN A 59 -6.08 -3.56 25.41
N PHE A 60 -5.74 -4.80 25.03
CA PHE A 60 -4.85 -5.64 25.82
C PHE A 60 -3.44 -5.03 25.92
N MET A 61 -2.86 -4.59 24.82
CA MET A 61 -1.52 -3.98 24.83
C MET A 61 -1.49 -2.64 25.58
N LYS A 62 -2.64 -1.94 25.68
CA LYS A 62 -2.75 -0.73 26.49
C LYS A 62 -2.67 -1.06 27.98
N GLU A 63 -3.28 -2.15 28.40
CA GLU A 63 -3.35 -2.65 29.78
C GLU A 63 -2.04 -3.31 30.22
N PHE A 64 -1.51 -4.23 29.41
CA PHE A 64 -0.29 -5.01 29.71
C PHE A 64 0.94 -4.45 28.96
N LYS A 65 1.60 -3.45 29.56
CA LYS A 65 2.67 -2.67 28.92
C LYS A 65 3.93 -3.48 28.59
N GLU A 66 4.22 -4.52 29.33
CA GLU A 66 5.31 -5.44 29.08
C GLU A 66 5.14 -6.17 27.73
N PHE A 67 3.90 -6.55 27.38
CA PHE A 67 3.60 -7.16 26.07
C PHE A 67 3.69 -6.13 24.94
N ASP A 68 3.27 -4.89 25.19
CA ASP A 68 3.42 -3.79 24.22
C ASP A 68 4.91 -3.51 23.91
N LYS A 69 5.79 -3.58 24.92
CA LYS A 69 7.24 -3.48 24.73
C LYS A 69 7.78 -4.61 23.84
N ILE A 70 7.33 -5.84 24.05
CA ILE A 70 7.72 -6.99 23.20
C ILE A 70 7.19 -6.82 21.78
N TYR A 71 5.93 -6.40 21.62
CA TYR A 71 5.34 -6.15 20.31
C TYR A 71 6.13 -5.10 19.52
N LYS A 72 6.54 -4.03 20.20
CA LYS A 72 7.27 -2.91 19.59
C LYS A 72 8.74 -3.20 19.32
N SER A 73 9.35 -4.16 20.03
CA SER A 73 10.73 -4.60 19.82
C SER A 73 10.84 -5.59 18.66
N GLU A 74 12.00 -6.20 18.46
CA GLU A 74 12.21 -7.33 17.54
C GLU A 74 11.85 -8.69 18.17
N GLY A 75 11.59 -8.73 19.49
CA GLY A 75 11.29 -9.95 20.22
C GLY A 75 10.03 -10.66 19.72
N LYS A 76 9.99 -11.98 19.92
CA LYS A 76 8.80 -12.81 19.71
C LYS A 76 8.17 -13.14 21.05
N PHE A 77 6.86 -13.37 21.04
CA PHE A 77 6.16 -13.85 22.22
C PHE A 77 6.45 -15.34 22.42
N SER A 78 6.63 -15.75 23.68
CA SER A 78 6.65 -17.18 24.04
C SER A 78 5.26 -17.80 23.85
N LYS A 79 5.19 -19.13 23.89
CA LYS A 79 3.90 -19.84 23.80
C LYS A 79 2.97 -19.45 24.95
N GLU A 80 3.49 -19.38 26.17
CA GLU A 80 2.74 -19.01 27.38
C GLU A 80 2.23 -17.57 27.29
N GLN A 81 3.06 -16.66 26.75
CA GLN A 81 2.66 -15.26 26.51
C GLN A 81 1.54 -15.18 25.47
N LEU A 82 1.61 -15.95 24.38
CA LEU A 82 0.54 -16.02 23.38
C LEU A 82 -0.75 -16.57 23.97
N ASP A 83 -0.67 -17.63 24.77
CA ASP A 83 -1.82 -18.21 25.48
C ASP A 83 -2.46 -17.16 26.40
N PHE A 84 -1.64 -16.41 27.13
CA PHE A 84 -2.08 -15.31 27.98
C PHE A 84 -2.78 -14.20 27.18
N ILE A 85 -2.23 -13.79 26.03
CA ILE A 85 -2.88 -12.80 25.14
C ILE A 85 -4.24 -13.30 24.69
N ILE A 86 -4.34 -14.54 24.20
CA ILE A 86 -5.60 -15.10 23.68
C ILE A 86 -6.68 -15.14 24.77
N LYS A 87 -6.31 -15.56 25.98
CA LYS A 87 -7.24 -15.67 27.11
C LYS A 87 -7.74 -14.31 27.60
N ASN A 88 -6.86 -13.30 27.68
CA ASN A 88 -7.17 -12.03 28.32
C ASN A 88 -7.56 -10.92 27.34
N SER A 89 -7.27 -11.07 26.03
CA SER A 89 -7.73 -10.13 25.00
C SER A 89 -9.06 -10.59 24.39
N ILE A 90 -10.13 -10.49 25.19
CA ILE A 90 -11.48 -10.92 24.81
C ILE A 90 -11.97 -10.14 23.59
N GLN A 91 -12.31 -10.85 22.53
CA GLN A 91 -12.85 -10.28 21.30
C GLN A 91 -14.39 -10.28 21.35
N LYS A 92 -15.03 -9.14 21.07
CA LYS A 92 -16.50 -8.99 21.06
C LYS A 92 -17.06 -8.99 19.63
N HIS A 93 -16.71 -10.00 18.85
CA HIS A 93 -17.13 -10.14 17.45
C HIS A 93 -17.77 -11.52 17.21
N LYS A 94 -18.81 -11.56 16.37
CA LYS A 94 -19.47 -12.79 15.92
C LYS A 94 -19.71 -12.72 14.41
N GLU A 95 -19.04 -13.60 13.69
CA GLU A 95 -19.26 -13.84 12.26
C GLU A 95 -20.06 -15.14 12.07
N ALA A 96 -20.81 -15.22 10.98
CA ALA A 96 -21.62 -16.39 10.68
C ALA A 96 -20.71 -17.61 10.41
N GLY A 97 -21.03 -18.76 11.02
CA GLY A 97 -20.26 -20.00 10.86
C GLY A 97 -19.04 -20.14 11.78
N PHE A 98 -18.73 -19.15 12.61
CA PHE A 98 -17.59 -19.15 13.54
C PHE A 98 -18.01 -18.85 14.97
N GLU A 99 -17.26 -19.32 15.97
CA GLU A 99 -17.54 -18.97 17.37
C GLU A 99 -17.33 -17.47 17.64
N ALA A 100 -18.09 -16.94 18.60
CA ALA A 100 -17.86 -15.58 19.07
C ALA A 100 -16.44 -15.48 19.64
N GLY A 101 -15.74 -14.39 19.32
CA GLY A 101 -14.39 -14.16 19.79
C GLY A 101 -13.33 -14.31 18.70
N TRP A 102 -12.24 -15.03 19.00
CA TRP A 102 -11.08 -15.13 18.12
C TRP A 102 -11.34 -15.86 16.80
N GLU A 103 -12.25 -16.84 16.78
CA GLU A 103 -12.64 -17.48 15.51
C GLU A 103 -13.31 -16.49 14.56
N SER A 104 -14.25 -15.70 15.06
CA SER A 104 -14.86 -14.62 14.27
C SER A 104 -13.83 -13.57 13.87
N ARG A 105 -12.85 -13.26 14.74
CA ARG A 105 -11.77 -12.33 14.40
C ARG A 105 -10.89 -12.86 13.27
N PHE A 106 -10.61 -14.16 13.25
CA PHE A 106 -9.93 -14.82 12.14
C PHE A 106 -10.66 -14.59 10.81
N ASP A 107 -11.98 -14.78 10.76
CA ASP A 107 -12.78 -14.51 9.54
C ASP A 107 -12.61 -13.05 9.06
N THR A 108 -12.62 -12.08 9.98
CA THR A 108 -12.43 -10.66 9.60
C THR A 108 -11.09 -10.35 8.92
N TRP A 109 -10.05 -11.15 9.16
CA TRP A 109 -8.74 -11.00 8.51
C TRP A 109 -8.72 -11.64 7.12
N TYR A 110 -9.26 -12.85 7.00
CA TYR A 110 -9.08 -13.67 5.80
C TYR A 110 -10.25 -13.61 4.83
N LYS A 111 -11.42 -13.10 5.22
CA LYS A 111 -12.61 -13.06 4.35
C LYS A 111 -12.37 -12.30 3.05
N PHE A 112 -11.68 -11.16 3.11
CA PHE A 112 -11.35 -10.41 1.89
C PHE A 112 -10.32 -11.14 1.01
N ILE A 113 -9.38 -11.85 1.63
CA ILE A 113 -8.38 -12.68 0.93
C ILE A 113 -9.07 -13.83 0.19
N MET A 114 -10.10 -14.42 0.80
CA MET A 114 -10.97 -15.42 0.19
C MET A 114 -11.84 -14.83 -0.93
N GLU A 115 -12.37 -13.62 -0.73
CA GLU A 115 -13.16 -12.89 -1.73
C GLU A 115 -12.35 -12.57 -3.00
N LEU A 116 -11.05 -12.31 -2.87
CA LEU A 116 -10.14 -12.12 -4.00
C LEU A 116 -9.68 -13.43 -4.66
N GLY A 117 -10.09 -14.58 -4.13
CA GLY A 117 -9.74 -15.89 -4.68
C GLY A 117 -8.34 -16.40 -4.30
N PHE A 118 -7.70 -15.87 -3.26
CA PHE A 118 -6.34 -16.25 -2.88
C PHE A 118 -6.28 -17.45 -1.93
N CYS A 119 -7.30 -17.62 -1.10
CA CYS A 119 -7.49 -18.81 -0.27
C CYS A 119 -8.97 -19.17 -0.18
N TYR A 120 -9.28 -20.36 0.31
CA TYR A 120 -10.63 -20.75 0.68
C TYR A 120 -10.60 -21.50 2.00
N TYR A 121 -11.57 -21.20 2.85
CA TYR A 121 -11.73 -21.89 4.11
C TYR A 121 -13.21 -21.95 4.51
N GLN A 122 -13.56 -23.02 5.20
CA GLN A 122 -14.85 -23.22 5.83
C GLN A 122 -14.63 -24.01 7.12
N LYS A 123 -15.39 -23.71 8.18
CA LYS A 123 -15.27 -24.41 9.46
C LYS A 123 -15.47 -25.91 9.25
N ASN A 124 -14.57 -26.71 9.83
CA ASN A 124 -14.53 -28.17 9.70
C ASN A 124 -14.32 -28.70 8.27
N GLN A 125 -13.86 -27.85 7.35
CA GLN A 125 -13.44 -28.25 6.00
C GLN A 125 -11.94 -28.01 5.82
N LYS A 126 -11.37 -28.55 4.74
CA LYS A 126 -9.95 -28.32 4.40
C LYS A 126 -9.72 -26.86 4.00
N LEU A 127 -8.62 -26.28 4.48
CA LEU A 127 -8.14 -24.98 4.02
C LEU A 127 -7.41 -25.16 2.67
N GLU A 128 -7.74 -24.34 1.68
CA GLU A 128 -7.10 -24.34 0.35
C GLU A 128 -6.41 -22.99 0.09
N ILE A 129 -5.21 -23.02 -0.50
CA ILE A 129 -4.55 -21.83 -1.03
C ILE A 129 -4.51 -21.96 -2.56
N SER A 130 -4.96 -20.92 -3.28
CA SER A 130 -5.03 -20.98 -4.73
C SER A 130 -3.65 -20.74 -5.37
N LYS A 131 -3.52 -20.96 -6.69
CA LYS A 131 -2.29 -20.62 -7.43
C LYS A 131 -1.90 -19.13 -7.27
N PRO A 132 -2.80 -18.14 -7.46
CA PRO A 132 -2.50 -16.75 -7.10
C PRO A 132 -2.10 -16.55 -5.62
N GLY A 133 -2.72 -17.28 -4.69
CA GLY A 133 -2.34 -17.24 -3.28
C GLY A 133 -0.89 -17.69 -3.04
N HIS A 134 -0.47 -18.79 -3.67
CA HIS A 134 0.91 -19.27 -3.63
C HIS A 134 1.89 -18.29 -4.30
N MET A 135 1.48 -17.64 -5.39
CA MET A 135 2.32 -16.61 -6.02
C MET A 135 2.54 -15.39 -5.09
N LEU A 136 1.52 -14.98 -4.34
CA LEU A 136 1.66 -13.93 -3.31
C LEU A 136 2.57 -14.37 -2.16
N ILE A 137 2.49 -15.63 -1.73
CA ILE A 137 3.41 -16.17 -0.73
C ILE A 137 4.85 -16.14 -1.25
N ASN A 138 5.06 -16.56 -2.51
CA ASN A 138 6.39 -16.61 -3.12
C ASN A 138 6.96 -15.23 -3.47
N SER A 139 6.15 -14.16 -3.40
CA SER A 139 6.65 -12.79 -3.56
C SER A 139 7.45 -12.33 -2.33
N ILE A 140 7.38 -13.05 -1.20
CA ILE A 140 8.18 -12.74 -0.01
C ILE A 140 9.58 -13.37 -0.18
N GLN A 141 10.60 -12.53 -0.37
CA GLN A 141 12.00 -12.93 -0.51
C GLN A 141 12.87 -12.11 0.43
N GLU A 142 13.71 -12.76 1.25
CA GLU A 142 14.62 -12.08 2.20
C GLU A 142 13.95 -11.03 3.12
N ASN A 143 12.67 -11.27 3.48
CA ASN A 143 11.81 -10.34 4.21
C ASN A 143 11.41 -9.04 3.46
N LYS A 144 11.62 -9.00 2.15
CA LYS A 144 11.06 -7.99 1.23
C LYS A 144 9.96 -8.62 0.37
N ILE A 145 9.02 -7.80 -0.08
CA ILE A 145 7.91 -8.23 -0.92
C ILE A 145 8.19 -7.74 -2.34
N ASP A 146 8.20 -8.65 -3.32
CA ASP A 146 8.17 -8.29 -4.74
C ASP A 146 6.80 -7.70 -5.06
N GLU A 147 6.74 -6.37 -5.08
CA GLU A 147 5.49 -5.65 -5.28
C GLU A 147 4.94 -5.75 -6.71
N ASP A 148 5.76 -6.06 -7.72
CA ASP A 148 5.28 -6.30 -9.09
C ASP A 148 4.41 -7.56 -9.13
N ILE A 149 4.87 -8.63 -8.47
CA ILE A 149 4.12 -9.88 -8.37
C ILE A 149 2.79 -9.60 -7.67
N VAL A 150 2.83 -8.86 -6.56
CA VAL A 150 1.61 -8.47 -5.84
C VAL A 150 0.69 -7.66 -6.74
N SER A 151 1.20 -6.61 -7.38
CA SER A 151 0.45 -5.71 -8.25
C SER A 151 -0.28 -6.44 -9.37
N ASN A 152 0.42 -7.32 -10.10
CA ASN A 152 -0.16 -8.11 -11.18
C ASN A 152 -1.23 -9.11 -10.68
N ILE A 153 -1.06 -9.69 -9.50
CA ILE A 153 -2.05 -10.60 -8.91
C ILE A 153 -3.31 -9.83 -8.48
N PHE A 154 -3.15 -8.65 -7.88
CA PHE A 154 -4.28 -7.77 -7.55
C PHE A 154 -4.97 -7.25 -8.80
N LEU A 155 -4.23 -6.91 -9.87
CA LEU A 155 -4.78 -6.56 -11.17
C LEU A 155 -5.64 -7.70 -11.73
N ASN A 156 -5.12 -8.93 -11.74
CA ASN A 156 -5.90 -10.10 -12.15
C ASN A 156 -7.17 -10.26 -11.30
N ALA A 157 -7.08 -10.15 -9.97
CA ALA A 157 -8.26 -10.27 -9.11
C ALA A 157 -9.29 -9.15 -9.37
N PHE A 158 -8.88 -7.88 -9.37
CA PHE A 158 -9.79 -6.75 -9.54
C PHE A 158 -10.37 -6.61 -10.93
N SER A 159 -9.70 -7.10 -11.97
CA SER A 159 -10.26 -7.18 -13.34
C SER A 159 -11.52 -8.06 -13.41
N LYS A 160 -11.68 -9.01 -12.48
CA LYS A 160 -12.82 -9.93 -12.41
C LYS A 160 -13.77 -9.62 -11.26
N TYR A 161 -13.32 -8.88 -10.25
CA TYR A 161 -14.03 -8.70 -8.99
C TYR A 161 -15.41 -8.06 -9.18
N GLN A 162 -16.40 -8.61 -8.49
CA GLN A 162 -17.81 -8.21 -8.59
C GLN A 162 -18.39 -7.99 -7.19
N VAL A 163 -19.09 -6.88 -7.00
CA VAL A 163 -19.86 -6.56 -5.79
C VAL A 163 -21.21 -7.25 -5.85
N GLY A 164 -21.70 -7.77 -4.73
CA GLY A 164 -22.86 -8.67 -4.77
C GLY A 164 -22.40 -10.05 -5.19
N ASN A 165 -21.63 -10.67 -4.32
CA ASN A 165 -21.08 -12.02 -4.46
C ASN A 165 -21.39 -12.81 -3.16
N PRO A 166 -21.10 -14.12 -3.10
CA PRO A 166 -21.47 -14.98 -1.97
C PRO A 166 -20.83 -14.56 -0.63
N PHE A 167 -19.72 -13.81 -0.68
CA PHE A 167 -19.00 -13.28 0.48
C PHE A 167 -19.46 -11.87 0.88
N LYS A 168 -20.04 -11.12 -0.06
CA LYS A 168 -20.45 -9.71 0.11
C LYS A 168 -21.84 -9.47 -0.49
N LYS A 169 -22.87 -9.68 0.34
CA LYS A 169 -24.26 -9.34 0.02
C LYS A 169 -24.49 -7.83 -0.07
N ASN A 170 -24.72 -7.34 -1.28
CA ASN A 170 -25.02 -5.95 -1.61
C ASN A 170 -25.97 -5.90 -2.81
N ALA A 171 -26.99 -5.03 -2.76
CA ALA A 171 -27.88 -4.79 -3.90
C ALA A 171 -27.27 -3.91 -4.98
N ASN A 172 -26.20 -3.18 -4.67
CA ASN A 172 -25.42 -2.49 -5.68
C ASN A 172 -24.50 -3.51 -6.36
N LEU A 173 -24.80 -3.83 -7.63
CA LEU A 173 -24.14 -4.88 -8.41
C LEU A 173 -23.17 -4.25 -9.41
N THR A 174 -21.94 -4.05 -8.98
CA THR A 174 -20.90 -3.39 -9.79
C THR A 174 -19.63 -4.22 -9.92
N THR A 175 -18.81 -3.89 -10.92
CA THR A 175 -17.43 -4.37 -11.09
C THR A 175 -16.52 -3.15 -10.99
N PRO A 176 -16.19 -2.72 -9.76
CA PRO A 176 -15.83 -1.34 -9.48
C PRO A 176 -14.56 -0.89 -10.20
N PHE A 177 -13.56 -1.76 -10.34
CA PHE A 177 -12.33 -1.47 -11.07
C PHE A 177 -12.58 -1.31 -12.58
N VAL A 178 -13.24 -2.28 -13.22
CA VAL A 178 -13.55 -2.23 -14.67
C VAL A 178 -14.50 -1.06 -14.98
N LEU A 179 -15.45 -0.79 -14.09
CA LEU A 179 -16.37 0.35 -14.21
C LEU A 179 -15.61 1.68 -14.16
N LEU A 180 -14.67 1.84 -13.22
CA LEU A 180 -13.77 3.00 -13.17
C LEU A 180 -13.03 3.20 -14.48
N LEU A 181 -12.38 2.15 -15.00
CA LEU A 181 -11.60 2.26 -16.24
C LEU A 181 -12.47 2.67 -17.43
N LYS A 182 -13.66 2.08 -17.59
CA LYS A 182 -14.56 2.44 -18.71
C LYS A 182 -15.17 3.84 -18.57
N VAL A 183 -15.41 4.32 -17.35
CA VAL A 183 -15.84 5.72 -17.13
C VAL A 183 -14.70 6.68 -17.45
N LEU A 184 -13.46 6.38 -17.06
CA LEU A 184 -12.29 7.18 -17.44
C LEU A 184 -12.14 7.24 -18.97
N GLU A 185 -12.27 6.11 -19.66
CA GLU A 185 -12.24 6.06 -21.13
C GLU A 185 -13.30 6.98 -21.75
N LYS A 186 -14.52 6.95 -21.22
CA LYS A 186 -15.61 7.84 -21.63
C LYS A 186 -15.31 9.32 -21.39
N LEU A 187 -14.75 9.66 -20.23
CA LEU A 187 -14.36 11.03 -19.90
C LEU A 187 -13.31 11.56 -20.88
N HIS A 188 -12.31 10.75 -21.23
CA HIS A 188 -11.27 11.11 -22.21
C HIS A 188 -11.79 11.22 -23.64
N LYS A 189 -12.73 10.36 -24.04
CA LYS A 189 -13.42 10.47 -25.34
C LYS A 189 -14.27 11.73 -25.43
N PHE A 190 -14.93 12.12 -24.33
CA PHE A 190 -15.74 13.33 -24.25
C PHE A 190 -14.89 14.61 -24.22
N ASN A 191 -13.80 14.61 -23.46
CA ASN A 191 -12.87 15.72 -23.36
C ASN A 191 -11.43 15.20 -23.27
N LYS A 192 -10.64 15.43 -24.32
CA LYS A 192 -9.22 15.04 -24.38
C LYS A 192 -8.34 15.66 -23.30
N LYS A 193 -8.79 16.76 -22.66
CA LYS A 193 -8.12 17.42 -21.53
C LYS A 193 -8.66 16.95 -20.17
N SER A 194 -9.44 15.88 -20.14
CA SER A 194 -9.95 15.30 -18.90
C SER A 194 -8.79 14.95 -17.96
N THR A 195 -8.91 15.36 -16.71
CA THR A 195 -7.97 14.99 -15.63
C THR A 195 -8.41 13.72 -14.89
N GLY A 196 -9.37 12.98 -15.43
CA GLY A 196 -9.92 11.76 -14.85
C GLY A 196 -11.10 12.02 -13.91
N ILE A 197 -11.26 11.19 -12.87
CA ILE A 197 -12.31 11.30 -11.85
C ILE A 197 -11.77 12.05 -10.63
N HIS A 198 -12.48 13.08 -10.18
CA HIS A 198 -12.10 13.81 -8.97
C HIS A 198 -12.30 12.94 -7.73
N ARG A 199 -11.45 13.10 -6.72
CA ARG A 199 -11.45 12.26 -5.50
C ARG A 199 -12.82 12.20 -4.83
N SER A 200 -13.54 13.32 -4.73
CA SER A 200 -14.87 13.35 -4.11
C SER A 200 -15.93 12.60 -4.93
N GLU A 201 -15.77 12.55 -6.27
CA GLU A 201 -16.67 11.83 -7.18
C GLU A 201 -16.55 10.30 -7.02
N ILE A 202 -15.46 9.80 -6.43
CA ILE A 202 -15.31 8.37 -6.13
C ILE A 202 -16.45 7.89 -5.22
N SER A 203 -16.93 8.71 -4.29
CA SER A 203 -18.05 8.37 -3.43
C SER A 203 -19.30 7.98 -4.24
N ILE A 204 -19.54 8.65 -5.36
CA ILE A 204 -20.62 8.35 -6.30
C ILE A 204 -20.40 6.97 -6.91
N LEU A 205 -19.19 6.68 -7.40
CA LEU A 205 -18.84 5.38 -7.97
C LEU A 205 -19.03 4.23 -6.95
N LEU A 206 -18.72 4.47 -5.67
CA LEU A 206 -18.89 3.47 -4.60
C LEU A 206 -20.36 3.25 -4.19
N CYS A 207 -21.22 4.24 -4.40
CA CYS A 207 -22.66 4.17 -4.11
C CYS A 207 -23.49 3.78 -5.34
N TYR A 208 -22.88 3.73 -6.53
CA TYR A 208 -23.59 3.49 -7.77
C TYR A 208 -24.21 2.07 -7.83
N PRO A 209 -25.43 1.91 -8.36
CA PRO A 209 -26.17 0.67 -8.20
C PRO A 209 -25.78 -0.44 -9.20
N ASN A 210 -25.19 -0.11 -10.34
CA ASN A 210 -24.99 -1.06 -11.44
C ASN A 210 -23.77 -0.73 -12.33
N ASN A 211 -23.52 -1.56 -13.33
CA ASN A 211 -22.41 -1.41 -14.29
C ASN A 211 -22.74 -0.54 -15.52
N ASN A 212 -23.79 0.28 -15.48
CA ASN A 212 -24.13 1.15 -16.61
C ASN A 212 -23.15 2.33 -16.72
N VAL A 213 -22.11 2.15 -17.54
CA VAL A 213 -21.06 3.15 -17.79
C VAL A 213 -21.64 4.46 -18.32
N ASN A 214 -22.67 4.39 -19.18
CA ASN A 214 -23.26 5.57 -19.80
C ASN A 214 -23.99 6.43 -18.78
N GLU A 215 -24.82 5.81 -17.95
CA GLU A 215 -25.57 6.50 -16.90
C GLU A 215 -24.62 7.09 -15.84
N LEU A 216 -23.60 6.34 -15.41
CA LEU A 216 -22.61 6.84 -14.44
C LEU A 216 -21.80 8.01 -15.01
N PHE A 217 -21.36 7.92 -16.27
CA PHE A 217 -20.69 9.02 -16.94
C PHE A 217 -21.58 10.27 -16.99
N GLN A 218 -22.83 10.15 -17.40
CA GLN A 218 -23.77 11.28 -17.44
C GLN A 218 -24.02 11.86 -16.05
N PHE A 219 -24.14 11.01 -15.03
CA PHE A 219 -24.26 11.44 -13.65
C PHE A 219 -23.07 12.31 -13.22
N ILE A 220 -21.84 11.87 -13.52
CA ILE A 220 -20.61 12.61 -13.20
C ILE A 220 -20.56 13.96 -13.93
N ILE A 221 -20.91 14.01 -15.22
CA ILE A 221 -20.95 15.27 -15.98
C ILE A 221 -21.98 16.24 -15.39
N ASN A 222 -23.18 15.75 -15.07
CA ASN A 222 -24.22 16.57 -14.45
C ASN A 222 -23.78 17.09 -13.08
N LEU A 223 -23.14 16.24 -12.27
CA LEU A 223 -22.61 16.61 -10.96
C LEU A 223 -21.55 17.73 -11.06
N ARG A 224 -20.65 17.64 -12.04
CA ARG A 224 -19.62 18.67 -12.33
C ARG A 224 -20.26 20.01 -12.72
N ASN A 225 -21.28 19.98 -13.57
CA ASN A 225 -22.00 21.17 -14.00
C ASN A 225 -22.78 21.80 -12.83
N GLU A 226 -23.43 20.98 -12.02
CA GLU A 226 -24.18 21.41 -10.84
C GLU A 226 -23.26 22.11 -9.84
N ILE A 227 -22.13 21.48 -9.48
CA ILE A 227 -21.21 22.10 -8.51
C ILE A 227 -20.60 23.38 -9.04
N LEU A 228 -20.21 23.44 -10.33
CA LEU A 228 -19.68 24.67 -10.93
C LEU A 228 -20.72 25.80 -10.88
N LYS A 229 -22.00 25.50 -11.13
CA LYS A 229 -23.08 26.48 -11.07
C LYS A 229 -23.25 27.05 -9.66
N ILE A 230 -23.16 26.19 -8.64
CA ILE A 230 -23.37 26.53 -7.23
C ILE A 230 -22.15 27.23 -6.62
N SER A 231 -20.97 26.61 -6.70
CA SER A 231 -19.76 27.08 -6.00
C SER A 231 -18.93 28.07 -6.82
N LYS A 232 -19.19 28.19 -8.13
CA LYS A 232 -18.34 28.91 -9.11
C LYS A 232 -16.91 28.37 -9.21
N VAL A 233 -16.66 27.19 -8.65
CA VAL A 233 -15.35 26.54 -8.65
C VAL A 233 -15.49 25.14 -9.24
N ASN A 234 -14.69 24.84 -10.25
CA ASN A 234 -14.60 23.48 -10.81
C ASN A 234 -14.24 22.48 -9.71
N PHE A 235 -15.04 21.43 -9.57
CA PHE A 235 -14.85 20.39 -8.55
C PHE A 235 -14.85 20.90 -7.10
N GLY A 236 -15.44 22.08 -6.84
CA GLY A 236 -15.55 22.68 -5.50
C GLY A 236 -16.58 21.98 -4.60
N TYR A 237 -16.51 20.65 -4.53
CA TYR A 237 -17.43 19.79 -3.78
C TYR A 237 -17.20 19.93 -2.28
N SER A 238 -18.28 20.12 -1.51
CA SER A 238 -18.26 19.84 -0.07
C SER A 238 -18.59 18.37 0.21
N ASP A 239 -18.21 17.89 1.38
CA ASP A 239 -18.54 16.54 1.83
C ASP A 239 -20.06 16.36 1.93
N GLU A 240 -20.78 17.37 2.42
CA GLU A 240 -22.24 17.36 2.56
C GLU A 240 -22.94 17.22 1.20
N PHE A 241 -22.47 17.97 0.19
CA PHE A 241 -23.03 17.93 -1.16
C PHE A 241 -22.89 16.53 -1.76
N ILE A 242 -21.70 15.93 -1.69
CA ILE A 242 -21.47 14.58 -2.22
C ILE A 242 -22.23 13.53 -1.43
N TYR A 243 -22.27 13.68 -0.10
CA TYR A 243 -22.94 12.77 0.79
C TYR A 243 -24.45 12.69 0.51
N GLU A 244 -25.11 13.84 0.28
CA GLU A 244 -26.52 13.88 -0.10
C GLU A 244 -26.78 13.08 -1.39
N LYS A 245 -25.97 13.29 -2.43
CA LYS A 245 -26.08 12.53 -3.69
C LYS A 245 -25.88 11.03 -3.46
N CYS A 246 -24.96 10.65 -2.59
CA CYS A 246 -24.72 9.25 -2.23
C CYS A 246 -25.91 8.62 -1.48
N LEU A 247 -26.51 9.33 -0.53
CA LEU A 247 -27.70 8.87 0.19
C LEU A 247 -28.88 8.62 -0.75
N ASN A 248 -29.07 9.50 -1.74
CA ASN A 248 -30.07 9.31 -2.79
C ASN A 248 -29.79 8.06 -3.63
N LEU A 249 -28.55 7.80 -4.04
CA LEU A 249 -28.19 6.58 -4.79
C LEU A 249 -28.44 5.30 -3.97
N LEU A 250 -28.25 5.38 -2.65
CA LEU A 250 -28.47 4.28 -1.71
C LEU A 250 -29.93 4.10 -1.28
N ASP A 251 -30.85 4.95 -1.77
CA ASP A 251 -32.24 5.04 -1.34
C ASP A 251 -32.39 5.09 0.19
N SER A 252 -31.60 5.95 0.85
CA SER A 252 -31.58 5.99 2.32
C SER A 252 -31.40 7.40 2.87
N ASN A 253 -32.06 7.68 3.98
CA ASN A 253 -31.84 8.86 4.83
C ASN A 253 -31.19 8.49 6.18
N ASN A 254 -30.66 7.26 6.31
CA ASN A 254 -30.16 6.76 7.60
C ASN A 254 -28.69 7.13 7.82
N GLU A 255 -28.47 8.35 8.31
CA GLU A 255 -27.13 8.88 8.58
C GLU A 255 -26.40 8.16 9.72
N LYS A 256 -27.14 7.52 10.64
CA LYS A 256 -26.54 6.70 11.70
C LYS A 256 -25.87 5.47 11.12
N ARG A 257 -26.47 4.86 10.09
CA ARG A 257 -25.96 3.70 9.38
C ARG A 257 -24.86 4.07 8.39
N PHE A 258 -25.09 5.11 7.61
CA PHE A 258 -24.21 5.57 6.57
C PHE A 258 -23.58 6.89 7.02
N LYS A 259 -22.48 6.83 7.77
CA LYS A 259 -21.85 8.06 8.28
C LYS A 259 -21.20 8.83 7.13
N ILE A 260 -21.25 10.16 7.18
CA ILE A 260 -20.60 11.01 6.17
C ILE A 260 -19.13 10.65 5.96
N SER A 261 -18.34 10.53 7.04
CA SER A 261 -16.93 10.17 6.98
C SER A 261 -16.68 8.78 6.38
N GLN A 262 -17.62 7.86 6.58
CA GLN A 262 -17.53 6.51 5.99
C GLN A 262 -17.63 6.59 4.47
N ILE A 263 -18.53 7.44 3.95
CA ILE A 263 -18.77 7.60 2.52
C ILE A 263 -17.71 8.46 1.85
N THR A 264 -17.47 9.67 2.37
CA THR A 264 -16.67 10.70 1.69
C THR A 264 -15.17 10.53 1.91
N SER A 265 -14.76 9.76 2.94
CA SER A 265 -13.36 9.67 3.35
C SER A 265 -12.87 8.22 3.44
N GLU A 266 -13.40 7.41 4.36
CA GLU A 266 -12.84 6.08 4.66
C GLU A 266 -12.95 5.12 3.47
N ALA A 267 -14.13 5.03 2.85
CA ALA A 267 -14.35 4.14 1.70
C ALA A 267 -13.58 4.63 0.46
N VAL A 268 -13.50 5.94 0.25
CA VAL A 268 -12.72 6.55 -0.85
C VAL A 268 -11.24 6.23 -0.69
N ASP A 269 -10.67 6.49 0.48
CA ASP A 269 -9.25 6.25 0.77
C ASP A 269 -8.88 4.75 0.69
N GLU A 270 -9.79 3.87 1.10
CA GLU A 270 -9.68 2.44 0.90
C GLU A 270 -9.70 2.06 -0.59
N TYR A 271 -10.66 2.59 -1.34
CA TYR A 271 -10.83 2.28 -2.75
C TYR A 271 -9.59 2.68 -3.54
N ILE A 272 -9.11 3.90 -3.36
CA ILE A 272 -7.94 4.43 -4.09
C ILE A 272 -6.72 3.54 -3.85
N ARG A 273 -6.42 3.13 -2.61
CA ARG A 273 -5.28 2.22 -2.36
C ARG A 273 -5.39 0.90 -3.09
N LYS A 274 -6.60 0.32 -3.14
CA LYS A 274 -6.87 -0.94 -3.82
C LYS A 274 -6.81 -0.81 -5.34
N MET A 275 -7.19 0.33 -5.90
CA MET A 275 -7.04 0.57 -7.32
C MET A 275 -5.59 0.87 -7.69
N ARG A 276 -4.87 1.64 -6.87
CA ARG A 276 -3.44 1.96 -7.09
C ARG A 276 -2.54 0.73 -7.05
N ILE A 277 -2.80 -0.24 -6.16
CA ILE A 277 -1.97 -1.46 -6.11
C ILE A 277 -2.04 -2.26 -7.41
N THR A 278 -3.02 -2.04 -8.30
CA THR A 278 -3.06 -2.72 -9.60
C THR A 278 -2.01 -2.21 -10.60
N GLY A 279 -1.33 -1.11 -10.28
CA GLY A 279 -0.41 -0.41 -11.18
C GLY A 279 -1.09 0.40 -12.28
N LEU A 280 -2.39 0.21 -12.55
CA LEU A 280 -3.07 0.84 -13.70
C LEU A 280 -3.66 2.23 -13.43
N ILE A 281 -3.57 2.73 -12.19
CA ILE A 281 -4.20 3.99 -11.76
C ILE A 281 -3.16 4.95 -11.20
N SER A 282 -3.13 6.16 -11.77
CA SER A 282 -2.28 7.28 -11.36
C SER A 282 -3.04 8.32 -10.57
N LEU A 283 -2.30 9.10 -9.79
CA LEU A 283 -2.82 10.24 -9.03
C LEU A 283 -2.48 11.56 -9.74
N ARG A 284 -3.46 12.20 -10.38
CA ARG A 284 -3.27 13.48 -11.08
C ARG A 284 -3.68 14.68 -10.24
N GLY A 285 -3.18 15.86 -10.60
CA GLY A 285 -3.53 17.12 -9.94
C GLY A 285 -3.18 17.11 -8.45
N ASN A 286 -1.98 16.63 -8.11
CA ASN A 286 -1.50 16.47 -6.73
C ASN A 286 -2.43 15.59 -5.88
N GLY A 287 -2.90 14.47 -6.44
CA GLY A 287 -3.79 13.52 -5.75
C GLY A 287 -5.26 13.93 -5.66
N GLY A 288 -5.65 15.01 -6.34
CA GLY A 288 -7.05 15.42 -6.47
C GLY A 288 -7.86 14.54 -7.42
N PHE A 289 -7.20 13.84 -8.35
CA PHE A 289 -7.85 13.02 -9.36
C PHE A 289 -7.23 11.63 -9.50
N LEU A 290 -8.06 10.68 -9.92
CA LEU A 290 -7.64 9.36 -10.37
C LEU A 290 -7.78 9.28 -11.88
N ASP A 291 -6.76 8.74 -12.53
CA ASP A 291 -6.75 8.52 -13.97
C ASP A 291 -5.96 7.27 -14.34
N PHE A 292 -5.93 6.91 -15.62
CA PHE A 292 -5.05 5.88 -16.16
C PHE A 292 -3.60 6.16 -15.85
N ASN A 293 -2.86 5.11 -15.50
CA ASN A 293 -1.40 5.10 -15.61
C ASN A 293 -1.01 4.73 -17.05
N TYR A 294 -0.62 5.73 -17.84
CA TYR A 294 -0.28 5.51 -19.25
C TYR A 294 0.97 4.67 -19.46
N ASN A 295 1.81 4.47 -18.44
CA ASN A 295 2.92 3.51 -18.48
C ASN A 295 2.42 2.07 -18.70
N GLU A 296 1.18 1.76 -18.28
CA GLU A 296 0.57 0.42 -18.39
C GLU A 296 -0.58 0.38 -19.42
N LYS A 297 -0.53 1.25 -20.43
CA LYS A 297 -1.62 1.45 -21.40
C LYS A 297 -2.08 0.17 -22.08
N GLU A 298 -1.17 -0.75 -22.40
CA GLU A 298 -1.52 -2.03 -23.04
C GLU A 298 -2.44 -2.90 -22.16
N LYS A 299 -2.17 -2.98 -20.86
CA LYS A 299 -3.02 -3.72 -19.91
C LYS A 299 -4.37 -3.03 -19.72
N ILE A 300 -4.38 -1.70 -19.71
CA ILE A 300 -5.61 -0.90 -19.68
C ILE A 300 -6.46 -1.20 -20.92
N ASP A 301 -5.88 -1.15 -22.11
CA ASP A 301 -6.58 -1.40 -23.38
C ASP A 301 -7.11 -2.82 -23.48
N TYR A 302 -6.33 -3.80 -23.01
CA TYR A 302 -6.77 -5.17 -22.92
C TYR A 302 -8.04 -5.32 -22.07
N ILE A 303 -8.10 -4.69 -20.89
CA ILE A 303 -9.29 -4.72 -20.04
C ILE A 303 -10.45 -3.95 -20.68
N LEU A 304 -10.18 -2.77 -21.26
CA LEU A 304 -11.21 -1.94 -21.89
C LEU A 304 -11.86 -2.62 -23.10
N SER A 305 -11.11 -3.42 -23.85
CA SER A 305 -11.60 -4.18 -25.01
C SER A 305 -12.61 -5.28 -24.67
N ARG A 306 -12.67 -5.69 -23.39
CA ARG A 306 -13.51 -6.79 -22.92
C ARG A 306 -14.84 -6.31 -22.37
N GLU A 307 -15.79 -7.25 -22.32
CA GLU A 307 -17.07 -7.03 -21.66
C GLU A 307 -16.90 -6.87 -20.15
N ILE A 308 -17.80 -6.09 -19.55
CA ILE A 308 -17.84 -5.91 -18.10
C ILE A 308 -18.32 -7.22 -17.45
N PRO A 309 -17.63 -7.76 -16.43
CA PRO A 309 -18.09 -8.96 -15.73
C PRO A 309 -19.52 -8.82 -15.16
N GLN A 310 -20.33 -9.88 -15.26
CA GLN A 310 -21.75 -9.88 -14.89
C GLN A 310 -22.05 -10.77 -13.68
N ASN A 311 -22.96 -10.34 -12.80
CA ASN A 311 -23.05 -10.88 -11.42
C ASN A 311 -24.06 -12.03 -11.24
N LYS A 312 -24.71 -12.48 -12.33
CA LYS A 312 -25.92 -13.34 -12.26
C LYS A 312 -25.70 -14.69 -11.55
N ASP A 313 -24.51 -15.25 -11.65
CA ASP A 313 -24.20 -16.60 -11.16
C ASP A 313 -23.85 -16.70 -9.67
N PHE A 314 -23.73 -15.57 -8.97
CA PHE A 314 -23.00 -15.49 -7.69
C PHE A 314 -23.78 -14.80 -6.56
N LEU A 315 -25.08 -14.58 -6.73
CA LEU A 315 -25.87 -13.81 -5.75
C LEU A 315 -26.30 -14.63 -4.51
N ASP A 316 -26.29 -15.95 -4.60
CA ASP A 316 -26.57 -16.86 -3.48
C ASP A 316 -25.31 -17.10 -2.61
N ASP A 317 -25.49 -17.21 -1.29
CA ASP A 317 -24.41 -17.37 -0.31
C ASP A 317 -24.25 -18.77 0.26
N SER A 318 -24.77 -19.79 -0.44
CA SER A 318 -24.45 -21.19 -0.12
C SER A 318 -22.95 -21.45 -0.23
N ASP A 319 -22.47 -22.43 0.54
CA ASP A 319 -21.03 -22.76 0.54
C ASP A 319 -20.57 -23.29 -0.82
N LYS A 320 -21.45 -23.99 -1.56
CA LYS A 320 -21.23 -24.39 -2.95
C LYS A 320 -20.95 -23.18 -3.84
N GLN A 321 -21.73 -22.11 -3.70
CA GLN A 321 -21.57 -20.89 -4.50
C GLN A 321 -20.37 -20.06 -4.07
N LYS A 322 -20.06 -20.00 -2.76
CA LYS A 322 -18.79 -19.45 -2.26
C LYS A 322 -17.59 -20.14 -2.89
N TYR A 323 -17.61 -21.48 -2.95
CA TYR A 323 -16.53 -22.25 -3.58
C TYR A 323 -16.43 -22.00 -5.09
N LYS A 324 -17.58 -21.97 -5.80
CA LYS A 324 -17.63 -21.63 -7.23
C LYS A 324 -17.04 -20.24 -7.50
N PHE A 325 -17.39 -19.24 -6.69
CA PHE A 325 -16.86 -17.88 -6.80
C PHE A 325 -15.35 -17.85 -6.51
N TYR A 326 -14.89 -18.53 -5.46
CA TYR A 326 -13.46 -18.68 -5.18
C TYR A 326 -12.69 -19.31 -6.37
N LYS A 327 -13.21 -20.37 -6.98
CA LYS A 327 -12.60 -20.99 -8.17
C LYS A 327 -12.62 -20.07 -9.39
N HIS A 328 -13.65 -19.24 -9.55
CA HIS A 328 -13.67 -18.21 -10.59
C HIS A 328 -12.60 -17.12 -10.34
N MET A 329 -12.55 -16.57 -9.12
CA MET A 329 -11.63 -15.51 -8.74
C MET A 329 -10.16 -15.96 -8.73
N SER A 330 -9.90 -17.25 -8.49
CA SER A 330 -8.55 -17.82 -8.54
C SER A 330 -8.01 -18.10 -9.95
N LYS A 331 -8.83 -17.98 -11.01
CA LYS A 331 -8.34 -18.12 -12.39
C LYS A 331 -7.27 -17.07 -12.71
N ILE A 332 -6.28 -17.43 -13.51
CA ILE A 332 -5.24 -16.52 -13.93
C ILE A 332 -5.52 -16.08 -15.37
N ASP A 333 -5.43 -14.77 -15.60
CA ASP A 333 -5.29 -14.19 -16.92
C ASP A 333 -3.80 -13.92 -17.18
N GLU A 334 -3.15 -14.80 -17.95
CA GLU A 334 -1.69 -14.76 -18.14
C GLU A 334 -1.21 -13.45 -18.79
N PHE A 335 -2.06 -12.76 -19.57
CA PHE A 335 -1.71 -11.46 -20.14
C PHE A 335 -1.54 -10.40 -19.04
N LEU A 336 -2.45 -10.36 -18.05
CA LEU A 336 -2.39 -9.42 -16.94
C LEU A 336 -1.20 -9.68 -16.00
N LEU A 337 -0.68 -10.91 -16.00
CA LEU A 337 0.49 -11.30 -15.20
C LEU A 337 1.81 -11.09 -15.94
N SER A 338 1.78 -10.79 -17.24
CA SER A 338 3.00 -10.60 -18.01
C SER A 338 3.77 -9.36 -17.53
N LYS A 339 5.08 -9.54 -17.26
CA LYS A 339 6.02 -8.44 -17.04
C LYS A 339 6.49 -7.95 -18.40
N LYS A 340 6.23 -6.69 -18.73
CA LYS A 340 6.92 -5.99 -19.82
C LYS A 340 7.87 -4.98 -19.21
N SER A 341 9.08 -4.87 -19.78
CA SER A 341 10.03 -3.83 -19.45
C SER A 341 9.47 -2.49 -19.91
N ILE A 342 8.88 -1.73 -18.99
CA ILE A 342 8.55 -0.34 -19.25
C ILE A 342 9.84 0.45 -19.05
N ASN A 343 10.28 1.14 -20.10
CA ASN A 343 11.29 2.18 -19.94
C ASN A 343 10.60 3.36 -19.26
N PHE A 344 10.83 3.49 -17.96
CA PHE A 344 10.40 4.67 -17.23
C PHE A 344 11.16 5.89 -17.76
N ASP A 345 10.43 6.98 -18.01
CA ASP A 345 11.06 8.26 -18.30
C ASP A 345 11.65 8.81 -16.99
N ASP A 346 12.95 8.59 -16.77
CA ASP A 346 13.67 9.09 -15.59
C ASP A 346 13.52 10.63 -15.44
N ASN A 347 13.28 11.35 -16.54
CA ASN A 347 13.00 12.78 -16.52
C ASN A 347 11.70 13.13 -15.76
N MET A 348 10.68 12.26 -15.81
CA MET A 348 9.42 12.50 -15.11
C MET A 348 9.60 12.46 -13.58
N LYS A 349 10.39 11.50 -13.06
CA LYS A 349 10.70 11.42 -11.63
C LYS A 349 11.39 12.69 -11.14
N THR A 350 12.39 13.18 -11.87
CA THR A 350 13.13 14.40 -11.50
C THR A 350 12.22 15.63 -11.52
N LYS A 351 11.38 15.79 -12.56
CA LYS A 351 10.39 16.89 -12.63
C LYS A 351 9.39 16.84 -11.48
N THR A 352 8.88 15.66 -11.16
CA THR A 352 7.93 15.48 -10.05
C THR A 352 8.59 15.76 -8.72
N LEU A 353 9.82 15.29 -8.52
CA LEU A 353 10.59 15.59 -7.32
C LEU A 353 10.78 17.10 -7.13
N GLU A 354 11.17 17.81 -8.19
CA GLU A 354 11.35 19.26 -8.17
C GLU A 354 10.03 20.00 -7.90
N LYS A 355 8.94 19.56 -8.53
CA LYS A 355 7.60 20.07 -8.26
C LYS A 355 7.22 19.93 -6.79
N PHE A 356 7.43 18.76 -6.18
CA PHE A 356 7.10 18.53 -4.77
C PHE A 356 8.04 19.26 -3.81
N ALA A 357 9.32 19.39 -4.15
CA ALA A 357 10.28 20.19 -3.40
C ALA A 357 9.90 21.67 -3.35
N ASN A 358 9.30 22.20 -4.41
CA ASN A 358 8.80 23.58 -4.47
C ASN A 358 7.40 23.74 -3.87
N LEU A 359 6.54 22.73 -3.99
CA LEU A 359 5.16 22.77 -3.49
C LEU A 359 5.10 22.74 -1.95
N TYR A 360 5.90 21.87 -1.32
CA TYR A 360 5.89 21.70 0.12
C TYR A 360 6.95 22.56 0.80
N GLU A 361 6.57 23.20 1.90
CA GLU A 361 7.56 23.85 2.77
C GLU A 361 8.49 22.82 3.41
N LYS A 362 9.77 23.18 3.57
CA LYS A 362 10.79 22.32 4.19
C LYS A 362 10.39 21.81 5.57
N ASN A 363 9.87 22.69 6.43
CA ASN A 363 9.38 22.35 7.77
C ASN A 363 8.22 21.35 7.74
N PHE A 364 7.41 21.33 6.68
CA PHE A 364 6.36 20.33 6.50
C PHE A 364 6.97 18.95 6.17
N ILE A 365 7.95 18.90 5.27
CA ILE A 365 8.66 17.67 4.90
C ILE A 365 9.38 17.06 6.11
N GLU A 366 10.07 17.86 6.92
CA GLU A 366 10.70 17.40 8.16
C GLU A 366 9.68 16.78 9.13
N LYS A 367 8.51 17.40 9.30
CA LYS A 367 7.43 16.84 10.13
C LYS A 367 6.91 15.53 9.57
N GLU A 368 6.71 15.42 8.25
CA GLU A 368 6.25 14.19 7.60
C GLU A 368 7.29 13.06 7.67
N LEU A 369 8.59 13.37 7.61
CA LEU A 369 9.67 12.40 7.88
C LEU A 369 9.55 11.84 9.30
N LEU A 370 9.41 12.71 10.30
CA LEU A 370 9.23 12.29 11.70
C LEU A 370 7.92 11.52 11.93
N ILE A 371 6.84 11.87 11.23
CA ILE A 371 5.57 11.12 11.24
C ILE A 371 5.78 9.71 10.67
N THR A 372 6.51 9.62 9.55
CA THR A 372 6.79 8.35 8.87
C THR A 372 7.67 7.44 9.73
N CYS A 373 8.60 7.97 10.52
CA CYS A 373 9.39 7.19 11.47
C CYS A 373 8.60 6.66 12.71
N ARG A 374 7.37 7.12 12.94
CA ARG A 374 6.57 6.73 14.14
C ARG A 374 5.55 5.65 13.81
N LYS A 375 5.57 4.52 14.53
CA LYS A 375 4.66 3.37 14.29
C LYS A 375 3.16 3.73 14.35
N ASN A 376 2.77 4.65 15.25
CA ASN A 376 1.36 4.96 15.53
C ASN A 376 0.84 6.26 14.88
N LYS A 377 1.58 6.84 13.93
CA LYS A 377 1.15 8.02 13.19
C LYS A 377 1.05 7.71 11.71
N ASN A 378 0.11 8.38 11.05
CA ASN A 378 -0.10 8.32 9.61
C ASN A 378 -0.13 9.75 9.08
N SER A 379 0.34 9.92 7.83
CA SER A 379 0.19 11.18 7.11
C SER A 379 -1.28 11.53 6.94
N LYS A 380 -1.60 12.83 6.99
CA LYS A 380 -2.93 13.35 6.65
C LYS A 380 -2.97 13.96 5.25
N ASP A 381 -1.80 14.18 4.65
CA ASP A 381 -1.68 14.72 3.30
C ASP A 381 -2.36 13.81 2.27
N ILE A 382 -3.00 14.41 1.27
CA ILE A 382 -3.89 13.74 0.33
C ILE A 382 -3.15 12.74 -0.57
N VAL A 383 -1.88 13.01 -0.90
CA VAL A 383 -0.99 12.17 -1.72
C VAL A 383 -0.19 11.25 -0.82
N LEU A 384 0.55 11.79 0.14
CA LEU A 384 1.52 11.04 0.94
C LEU A 384 0.85 9.91 1.73
N LYS A 385 -0.40 10.07 2.19
CA LYS A 385 -1.13 8.99 2.90
C LYS A 385 -1.47 7.78 2.01
N LEU A 386 -1.40 7.92 0.69
CA LEU A 386 -1.67 6.88 -0.30
C LEU A 386 -0.41 6.15 -0.75
N ILE A 387 0.77 6.63 -0.38
CA ILE A 387 2.06 5.97 -0.59
C ILE A 387 2.32 5.06 0.62
N ASP A 388 2.78 3.83 0.36
CA ASP A 388 3.15 2.90 1.43
C ASP A 388 4.21 3.52 2.33
N LYS A 389 4.23 3.16 3.61
CA LYS A 389 4.94 3.92 4.63
C LYS A 389 6.48 3.93 4.43
N PRO A 390 7.17 2.80 4.25
CA PRO A 390 8.59 2.80 3.89
C PRO A 390 8.86 3.44 2.52
N LEU A 391 8.02 3.25 1.50
CA LEU A 391 8.21 3.92 0.19
C LEU A 391 8.05 5.45 0.29
N ARG A 392 7.13 5.91 1.14
CA ARG A 392 6.97 7.33 1.48
C ARG A 392 8.22 7.86 2.18
N PHE A 393 8.91 7.05 2.98
CA PHE A 393 10.13 7.49 3.65
C PHE A 393 11.22 7.82 2.62
N GLU A 394 11.45 6.93 1.66
CA GLU A 394 12.35 7.16 0.51
C GLU A 394 11.96 8.42 -0.27
N PHE A 395 10.68 8.58 -0.61
CA PHE A 395 10.20 9.75 -1.34
C PHE A 395 10.40 11.06 -0.57
N LEU A 396 10.09 11.08 0.73
CA LEU A 396 10.27 12.26 1.58
C LEU A 396 11.75 12.61 1.76
N ILE A 397 12.64 11.62 1.90
CA ILE A 397 14.09 11.84 1.95
C ILE A 397 14.57 12.44 0.63
N SER A 398 14.09 11.93 -0.50
CA SER A 398 14.40 12.49 -1.83
C SER A 398 13.99 13.97 -1.92
N ILE A 399 12.77 14.31 -1.50
CA ILE A 399 12.28 15.71 -1.50
C ILE A 399 13.16 16.57 -0.59
N PHE A 400 13.43 16.09 0.63
CA PHE A 400 14.22 16.83 1.61
C PHE A 400 15.65 17.08 1.13
N LEU A 401 16.29 16.08 0.52
CA LEU A 401 17.61 16.24 -0.10
C LEU A 401 17.57 17.30 -1.20
N LYS A 402 16.57 17.25 -2.09
CA LYS A 402 16.42 18.24 -3.17
C LYS A 402 16.20 19.66 -2.64
N GLN A 403 15.53 19.81 -1.50
CA GLN A 403 15.33 21.10 -0.83
C GLN A 403 16.60 21.63 -0.15
N ASN A 404 17.51 20.76 0.29
CA ASN A 404 18.75 21.15 0.97
C ASN A 404 19.91 21.39 -0.01
N PHE A 405 20.03 20.57 -1.06
CA PHE A 405 21.20 20.54 -1.94
C PHE A 405 20.81 20.90 -3.37
N LYS A 406 20.82 22.20 -3.70
CA LYS A 406 20.33 22.72 -4.98
C LYS A 406 21.16 22.27 -6.19
N ASP A 407 22.47 22.19 -6.00
CA ASP A 407 23.45 21.82 -7.05
C ASP A 407 23.70 20.30 -7.13
N THR A 408 22.93 19.52 -6.37
CA THR A 408 22.99 18.06 -6.41
C THR A 408 21.81 17.51 -7.19
N GLU A 409 22.10 16.62 -8.13
CA GLU A 409 21.11 15.78 -8.79
C GLU A 409 20.68 14.65 -7.85
N ILE A 410 19.40 14.63 -7.47
CA ILE A 410 18.81 13.61 -6.60
C ILE A 410 17.97 12.67 -7.45
N LEU A 411 18.44 11.43 -7.56
CA LEU A 411 17.89 10.41 -8.45
C LEU A 411 17.35 9.23 -7.63
N PRO A 412 16.06 9.24 -7.26
CA PRO A 412 15.43 8.11 -6.59
C PRO A 412 15.21 6.93 -7.55
N ASN A 413 15.35 5.71 -7.03
CA ASN A 413 15.21 4.47 -7.78
C ASN A 413 13.84 3.79 -7.61
N TYR A 414 12.96 4.27 -6.72
CA TYR A 414 11.58 3.79 -6.68
C TYR A 414 10.93 3.80 -8.08
N VAL A 415 10.02 2.85 -8.27
CA VAL A 415 9.15 2.81 -9.45
C VAL A 415 7.98 3.76 -9.23
N CYS A 416 7.67 4.57 -10.24
CA CYS A 416 6.63 5.58 -10.16
C CYS A 416 5.52 5.35 -11.20
N ASP A 417 4.38 6.01 -10.97
CA ASP A 417 3.37 6.17 -12.01
C ASP A 417 3.85 7.15 -13.10
N ASP A 418 3.05 7.33 -14.13
CA ASP A 418 3.28 8.28 -15.22
C ASP A 418 3.26 9.77 -14.77
N GLU A 419 2.93 10.07 -13.52
CA GLU A 419 3.04 11.39 -12.90
C GLU A 419 4.28 11.49 -12.00
N GLY A 420 5.14 10.47 -11.95
CA GLY A 420 6.33 10.44 -11.10
C GLY A 420 6.05 10.19 -9.62
N ILE A 421 4.83 9.79 -9.24
CA ILE A 421 4.48 9.48 -7.85
C ILE A 421 4.84 8.01 -7.56
N PRO A 422 5.52 7.71 -6.43
CA PRO A 422 5.92 6.34 -6.10
C PRO A 422 4.76 5.34 -6.04
N ILE A 423 4.96 4.17 -6.65
CA ILE A 423 4.08 3.00 -6.54
C ILE A 423 4.80 1.83 -5.86
N HIS A 424 6.04 1.53 -6.25
CA HIS A 424 6.82 0.38 -5.75
C HIS A 424 8.26 0.78 -5.43
N PHE A 425 8.94 -0.01 -4.58
CA PHE A 425 10.39 0.09 -4.39
C PHE A 425 11.16 -0.25 -5.68
N ALA A 426 12.42 0.15 -5.72
CA ALA A 426 13.35 -0.29 -6.74
C ALA A 426 13.49 -1.83 -6.74
N SER A 427 13.76 -2.40 -7.91
CA SER A 427 14.24 -3.78 -8.02
C SER A 427 15.53 -3.95 -7.19
N GLY A 428 15.73 -5.12 -6.58
CA GLY A 428 16.92 -5.42 -5.79
C GLY A 428 18.24 -5.17 -6.54
N GLY A 429 19.31 -4.87 -5.80
CA GLY A 429 20.63 -4.54 -6.36
C GLY A 429 20.81 -3.06 -6.75
N LYS A 430 19.86 -2.20 -6.41
CA LYS A 430 19.96 -0.74 -6.57
C LYS A 430 19.88 -0.09 -5.19
N ALA A 431 20.61 1.01 -5.02
CA ALA A 431 20.41 1.89 -3.88
C ALA A 431 19.04 2.56 -3.96
N ASP A 432 18.48 3.00 -2.83
CA ASP A 432 17.19 3.69 -2.83
C ASP A 432 17.29 5.03 -3.58
N ILE A 433 18.31 5.84 -3.29
CA ILE A 433 18.52 7.16 -3.92
C ILE A 433 19.99 7.33 -4.28
N ILE A 434 20.26 7.92 -5.45
CA ILE A 434 21.59 8.35 -5.87
C ILE A 434 21.66 9.88 -5.75
N ALA A 435 22.64 10.38 -5.03
CA ALA A 435 22.95 11.80 -4.92
C ALA A 435 24.25 12.09 -5.69
N HIS A 436 24.15 12.91 -6.73
CA HIS A 436 25.25 13.17 -7.66
C HIS A 436 25.46 14.67 -7.82
N ASP A 437 26.66 15.14 -7.46
CA ASP A 437 27.12 16.51 -7.73
C ASP A 437 28.52 16.47 -8.37
N GLU A 438 29.19 17.62 -8.52
CA GLU A 438 30.53 17.66 -9.10
C GLU A 438 31.55 16.80 -8.35
N LYS A 439 31.44 16.74 -7.02
CA LYS A 439 32.42 16.11 -6.13
C LYS A 439 32.08 14.66 -5.80
N THR A 440 30.80 14.32 -5.74
CA THR A 440 30.30 13.07 -5.16
C THR A 440 29.36 12.32 -6.11
N LYS A 441 29.35 10.99 -5.99
CA LYS A 441 28.30 10.11 -6.53
C LYS A 441 27.96 9.08 -5.45
N SER A 442 27.16 9.52 -4.49
CA SER A 442 26.89 8.81 -3.25
C SER A 442 25.52 8.16 -3.25
N PHE A 443 25.38 7.09 -2.47
CA PHE A 443 24.11 6.43 -2.26
C PHE A 443 23.46 6.91 -0.97
N VAL A 444 22.15 7.08 -0.99
CA VAL A 444 21.34 7.31 0.21
C VAL A 444 20.37 6.15 0.31
N GLU A 445 20.51 5.39 1.39
CA GLU A 445 19.81 4.13 1.66
C GLU A 445 18.96 4.36 2.92
N VAL A 446 17.68 4.01 2.86
CA VAL A 446 16.72 4.38 3.89
C VAL A 446 15.97 3.16 4.40
N SER A 447 15.76 3.09 5.71
CA SER A 447 14.99 1.99 6.28
C SER A 447 14.20 2.43 7.50
N LEU A 448 12.98 1.90 7.63
CA LEU A 448 12.19 2.04 8.85
C LEU A 448 12.53 0.97 9.89
N MET A 449 13.44 0.04 9.56
CA MET A 449 13.92 -0.97 10.49
C MET A 449 14.72 -0.31 11.61
N THR A 450 14.57 -0.85 12.82
CA THR A 450 15.26 -0.37 14.02
C THR A 450 15.69 -1.58 14.82
N GLY A 451 16.96 -1.64 15.22
CA GLY A 451 17.47 -2.73 16.07
C GLY A 451 18.57 -3.55 15.38
N ARG A 452 18.85 -4.75 15.91
CA ARG A 452 20.01 -5.55 15.48
C ARG A 452 19.88 -6.03 14.05
N ILE A 453 18.64 -6.21 13.57
CA ILE A 453 18.38 -6.68 12.22
C ILE A 453 18.89 -5.72 11.14
N GLN A 454 19.12 -4.44 11.47
CA GLN A 454 19.68 -3.45 10.54
C GLN A 454 21.01 -3.92 9.95
N VAL A 455 21.83 -4.65 10.72
CA VAL A 455 23.12 -5.15 10.22
C VAL A 455 22.93 -6.14 9.07
N ALA A 456 22.12 -7.18 9.31
CA ALA A 456 21.92 -8.25 8.35
C ALA A 456 21.12 -7.78 7.11
N ASN A 457 20.08 -6.97 7.33
CA ASN A 457 19.13 -6.64 6.28
C ASN A 457 19.48 -5.35 5.52
N GLU A 458 20.24 -4.43 6.12
CA GLU A 458 20.57 -3.14 5.50
C GLU A 458 22.07 -2.97 5.32
N MET A 459 22.87 -3.08 6.38
CA MET A 459 24.31 -2.74 6.30
C MET A 459 25.10 -3.61 5.32
N ILE A 460 24.85 -4.93 5.32
CA ILE A 460 25.53 -5.87 4.40
C ILE A 460 25.16 -5.57 2.93
N PRO A 461 23.87 -5.44 2.54
CA PRO A 461 23.51 -4.99 1.20
C PRO A 461 24.08 -3.63 0.80
N ILE A 462 24.04 -2.64 1.71
CA ILE A 462 24.55 -1.28 1.45
C ILE A 462 26.04 -1.30 1.12
N GLU A 463 26.84 -2.05 1.88
CA GLU A 463 28.26 -2.22 1.58
C GLU A 463 28.47 -2.88 0.21
N ARG A 464 27.70 -3.92 -0.11
CA ARG A 464 27.80 -4.62 -1.40
C ARG A 464 27.50 -3.69 -2.56
N HIS A 465 26.40 -2.92 -2.49
CA HIS A 465 26.05 -1.93 -3.51
C HIS A 465 27.16 -0.88 -3.68
N LEU A 466 27.72 -0.38 -2.56
CA LEU A 466 28.78 0.60 -2.59
C LEU A 466 30.06 0.06 -3.25
N LEU A 467 30.47 -1.17 -2.89
CA LEU A 467 31.63 -1.84 -3.50
C LEU A 467 31.44 -2.03 -5.01
N GLU A 468 30.25 -2.46 -5.44
CA GLU A 468 29.93 -2.59 -6.86
C GLU A 468 29.97 -1.25 -7.59
N ASN A 469 29.43 -0.19 -6.99
CA ASN A 469 29.48 1.17 -7.56
C ASN A 469 30.92 1.67 -7.69
N ILE A 470 31.76 1.47 -6.66
CA ILE A 470 33.18 1.83 -6.69
C ILE A 470 33.89 1.07 -7.81
N LYS A 471 33.71 -0.26 -7.87
CA LYS A 471 34.36 -1.13 -8.86
C LYS A 471 33.97 -0.78 -10.31
N ASN A 472 32.70 -0.46 -10.53
CA ASN A 472 32.17 -0.17 -11.87
C ASN A 472 32.35 1.29 -12.30
N SER A 473 32.84 2.16 -11.41
CA SER A 473 32.99 3.58 -11.73
C SER A 473 34.29 3.88 -12.47
N LYS A 474 34.19 4.79 -13.44
CA LYS A 474 35.33 5.34 -14.18
C LYS A 474 35.67 6.78 -13.80
N ASN A 475 35.02 7.33 -12.78
CA ASN A 475 35.21 8.72 -12.35
C ASN A 475 35.85 8.82 -10.97
N ASN A 476 36.55 9.92 -10.72
CA ASN A 476 37.24 10.20 -9.47
C ASN A 476 36.34 10.87 -8.41
N LYS A 477 35.01 10.87 -8.61
CA LYS A 477 34.08 11.42 -7.62
C LYS A 477 34.11 10.58 -6.34
N ASP A 478 33.98 11.24 -5.20
CA ASP A 478 33.82 10.61 -3.90
C ASP A 478 32.59 9.70 -3.88
N LYS A 479 32.74 8.50 -3.31
CA LYS A 479 31.70 7.49 -3.22
C LYS A 479 31.60 6.99 -1.81
N PHE A 480 30.44 7.19 -1.20
CA PHE A 480 30.10 6.69 0.11
C PHE A 480 28.58 6.45 0.15
N SER A 481 28.14 5.73 1.17
CA SER A 481 26.71 5.53 1.42
C SER A 481 26.29 6.31 2.64
N ILE A 482 25.07 6.86 2.61
CA ILE A 482 24.40 7.48 3.74
C ILE A 482 23.24 6.57 4.11
N PHE A 483 23.28 5.98 5.30
CA PHE A 483 22.21 5.16 5.82
C PHE A 483 21.34 5.95 6.79
N VAL A 484 20.05 6.11 6.49
CA VAL A 484 19.10 6.86 7.32
C VAL A 484 18.00 5.97 7.84
N ALA A 485 17.77 6.00 9.16
CA ALA A 485 16.70 5.25 9.80
C ALA A 485 16.06 6.02 10.96
N PRO A 486 14.88 5.61 11.49
CA PRO A 486 14.31 6.22 12.70
C PRO A 486 15.30 6.28 13.87
N ASN A 487 16.08 5.21 14.03
CA ASN A 487 17.18 5.10 14.97
C ASN A 487 18.22 4.11 14.42
N ILE A 488 19.50 4.35 14.68
CA ILE A 488 20.59 3.45 14.28
C ILE A 488 20.99 2.60 15.49
N HIS A 489 20.97 1.28 15.32
CA HIS A 489 21.45 0.37 16.35
C HIS A 489 22.99 0.41 16.44
N ASN A 490 23.53 0.23 17.66
CA ASN A 490 24.98 0.27 17.89
C ASN A 490 25.77 -0.72 17.01
N ASP A 491 25.22 -1.89 16.76
CA ASP A 491 25.86 -2.90 15.89
C ASP A 491 25.94 -2.44 14.42
N ALA A 492 25.04 -1.56 13.96
CA ALA A 492 25.15 -0.97 12.62
C ALA A 492 26.29 0.05 12.55
N TYR A 493 26.52 0.84 13.61
CA TYR A 493 27.70 1.71 13.71
C TYR A 493 29.00 0.90 13.71
N LYS A 494 29.07 -0.16 14.53
CA LYS A 494 30.23 -1.09 14.55
C LYS A 494 30.46 -1.75 13.19
N TYR A 495 29.39 -2.11 12.47
CA TYR A 495 29.53 -2.65 11.13
C TYR A 495 30.08 -1.61 10.15
N ALA A 496 29.63 -0.35 10.22
CA ALA A 496 30.17 0.72 9.38
C ALA A 496 31.68 0.94 9.64
N GLU A 497 32.11 0.91 10.90
CA GLU A 497 33.53 0.94 11.29
C GLU A 497 34.31 -0.27 10.72
N PHE A 498 33.75 -1.46 10.87
CA PHE A 498 34.34 -2.69 10.32
C PHE A 498 34.46 -2.66 8.79
N SER A 499 33.42 -2.19 8.11
CA SER A 499 33.38 -2.01 6.66
C SER A 499 34.49 -1.07 6.20
N TYR A 500 34.67 0.06 6.89
CA TYR A 500 35.78 0.97 6.63
C TYR A 500 37.14 0.31 6.91
N PHE A 501 37.31 -0.37 8.04
CA PHE A 501 38.56 -1.05 8.37
C PHE A 501 38.96 -2.07 7.31
N LYS A 502 38.01 -2.94 6.91
CA LYS A 502 38.24 -4.07 6.01
C LYS A 502 38.35 -3.66 4.55
N ASN A 503 37.44 -2.81 4.08
CA ASN A 503 37.22 -2.54 2.66
C ASN A 503 37.42 -1.06 2.28
N LYS A 504 37.72 -0.18 3.25
CA LYS A 504 37.82 1.28 3.07
C LYS A 504 36.54 1.91 2.53
N THR A 505 35.40 1.25 2.72
CA THR A 505 34.07 1.74 2.38
C THR A 505 33.50 2.58 3.51
N ILE A 506 32.95 3.74 3.17
CA ILE A 506 32.38 4.67 4.16
C ILE A 506 30.86 4.59 4.09
N ILE A 507 30.25 4.27 5.23
CA ILE A 507 28.80 4.24 5.41
C ILE A 507 28.44 5.19 6.57
N SER A 508 28.01 6.41 6.23
CA SER A 508 27.54 7.41 7.18
C SER A 508 26.17 7.02 7.72
N CYS A 509 26.10 6.55 8.95
CA CYS A 509 24.83 6.18 9.59
C CYS A 509 24.25 7.37 10.36
N TYR A 510 22.98 7.71 10.11
CA TYR A 510 22.26 8.76 10.82
C TYR A 510 20.88 8.31 11.27
N SER A 511 20.53 8.58 12.53
CA SER A 511 19.12 8.63 12.89
C SER A 511 18.43 9.78 12.14
N ILE A 512 17.11 9.70 11.95
CA ILE A 512 16.38 10.71 11.19
C ILE A 512 16.54 12.13 11.75
N ASN A 513 16.66 12.28 13.08
CA ASN A 513 16.89 13.59 13.70
C ASN A 513 18.30 14.11 13.41
N GLU A 514 19.31 13.26 13.52
CA GLU A 514 20.70 13.62 13.18
C GLU A 514 20.81 13.98 11.70
N PHE A 515 20.18 13.20 10.83
CA PHE A 515 20.18 13.44 9.38
C PHE A 515 19.57 14.80 9.02
N ILE A 516 18.40 15.15 9.59
CA ILE A 516 17.75 16.45 9.37
C ILE A 516 18.67 17.58 9.83
N ASN A 517 19.19 17.51 11.06
CA ASN A 517 20.06 18.54 11.62
C ASN A 517 21.35 18.71 10.80
N LYS A 518 21.97 17.58 10.43
CA LYS A 518 23.21 17.57 9.66
C LYS A 518 23.00 18.10 8.24
N SER A 519 21.89 17.72 7.58
CA SER A 519 21.57 18.23 6.24
C SER A 519 21.29 19.73 6.26
N ASN A 520 20.54 20.22 7.26
CA ASN A 520 20.23 21.65 7.40
C ASN A 520 21.46 22.53 7.66
N SER A 521 22.53 21.95 8.19
CA SER A 521 23.80 22.63 8.48
C SER A 521 24.88 22.36 7.43
N SER A 522 24.54 21.67 6.33
CA SER A 522 25.45 21.30 5.26
C SER A 522 25.08 22.02 3.96
N ASN A 523 26.09 22.38 3.17
CA ASN A 523 25.89 23.00 1.86
C ASN A 523 26.03 21.98 0.73
N GLU A 524 26.76 20.88 0.95
CA GLU A 524 27.05 19.85 -0.05
C GLU A 524 26.81 18.46 0.53
N ILE A 525 26.49 17.48 -0.34
CA ILE A 525 26.33 16.07 0.06
C ILE A 525 27.60 15.55 0.74
N LEU A 526 28.78 15.97 0.27
CA LEU A 526 30.07 15.57 0.84
C LEU A 526 30.16 15.87 2.35
N ASN A 527 29.47 16.89 2.87
CA ASN A 527 29.48 17.20 4.30
C ASN A 527 28.75 16.16 5.17
N LEU A 528 27.94 15.28 4.55
CA LEU A 528 27.29 14.13 5.17
C LEU A 528 28.21 12.90 5.24
N LYS A 529 29.42 12.97 4.68
CA LYS A 529 30.44 11.92 4.82
C LYS A 529 31.04 11.99 6.22
N ILE A 530 31.03 10.87 6.95
CA ILE A 530 31.76 10.75 8.22
C ILE A 530 33.25 10.54 7.95
N THR A 531 34.09 11.08 8.84
CA THR A 531 35.52 10.84 8.84
C THR A 531 35.86 9.91 9.99
N PHE A 532 36.31 8.70 9.65
CA PHE A 532 37.00 7.85 10.61
C PHE A 532 38.42 8.41 10.72
N ASN A 533 38.65 9.29 11.70
CA ASN A 533 40.02 9.71 12.01
C ASN A 533 40.84 8.45 12.24
N GLU A 534 42.04 8.42 11.65
CA GLU A 534 42.96 7.29 11.67
C GLU A 534 43.16 6.79 13.11
N ILE A 535 42.40 5.77 13.49
CA ILE A 535 42.75 4.92 14.62
C ILE A 535 43.91 4.08 14.10
N GLY A 536 45.10 4.68 14.21
CA GLY A 536 46.38 4.02 13.97
C GLY A 536 46.62 2.87 14.95
#